data_AF-A0A1G4FFG7-F1
#
_entry.id   AF-A0A1G4FFG7-F1
#
_cell.length_a   1.000
_cell.length_b   1.000
_cell.length_c   1.000
_cell.angle_alpha   90.00
_cell.angle_beta   90.00
_cell.angle_gamma   90.00
#
_symmetry.space_group_name_H-M   'P 1'
#
loop_
_entity.id
_entity.type
_entity.pdbx_description
1 polymer ?
#
loop_
_entity_poly.entity_id
_entity_poly.type
_entity_poly.pdbx_seq_one_letter_code
_entity_poly.pdbx_strand_id
1 'polypeptide(L)'
;MAFFNFISSLGSMIMVPIIIFIVGLIFRNGLAKSLRSGITVGVGFIGLNLVLDLLFKYVGPATDILVKKFNLSFSVIDAGWPAAAAVAFGTKIGALIIPFILIVNVVLLVTKLTKTVNVDIWNYWHYAFTGTLVSTITGSLTYGFIAAAAHAAISLKIADISAPKIKEVIGVPGVSIPQAFAASTVPVFILLDKLYDKIPGLKDIKADAKTINEKLGIFGEPMIIGFILGILFGLIVNYDIKGILEMAFAMAGIMLLLPRMVKIIMEGLVPISESAREFLQRRFSGSEFYIGLDSAITVGHPTTIAVGILLIPIVLILASILPNNTTLPLADLASTAFFVCMATPIHKGNFLRILISGTIMMAIVLLLSSAFAPIITQSAIETGFAFPKGAQAITALSAGNIFAWIISKIMSLRIVGAVIIVLLVLAFLIISKKYEDKKLVESTNEKGMD
;
A
#
# COMPACT_ATOMS: atom_id res chain seq x y z
N MET A 1 -15.81 -24.18 3.11
CA MET A 1 -14.41 -24.12 3.60
C MET A 1 -13.40 -24.55 2.54
N ALA A 2 -13.59 -25.65 1.81
CA ALA A 2 -12.64 -26.12 0.77
C ALA A 2 -12.33 -25.08 -0.34
N PHE A 3 -13.34 -24.39 -0.87
CA PHE A 3 -13.15 -23.34 -1.89
C PHE A 3 -12.33 -22.13 -1.39
N PHE A 4 -12.57 -21.70 -0.15
CA PHE A 4 -11.84 -20.57 0.43
C PHE A 4 -10.40 -20.95 0.79
N ASN A 5 -10.18 -22.15 1.34
CA ASN A 5 -8.83 -22.66 1.59
C ASN A 5 -8.05 -22.84 0.28
N PHE A 6 -8.72 -23.31 -0.78
CA PHE A 6 -8.14 -23.38 -2.12
C PHE A 6 -7.71 -21.99 -2.60
N ILE A 7 -8.61 -21.00 -2.59
CA ILE A 7 -8.28 -19.62 -3.01
C ILE A 7 -7.14 -19.01 -2.18
N SER A 8 -7.17 -19.15 -0.85
CA SER A 8 -6.09 -18.66 0.03
C SER A 8 -4.76 -19.37 -0.22
N SER A 9 -4.77 -20.64 -0.66
CA SER A 9 -3.55 -21.40 -0.97
C SER A 9 -2.91 -21.05 -2.31
N LEU A 10 -3.64 -20.39 -3.22
CA LEU A 10 -3.12 -19.99 -4.55
C LEU A 10 -2.13 -18.82 -4.49
N GLY A 11 -2.14 -18.03 -3.40
CA GLY A 11 -1.30 -16.84 -3.27
C GLY A 11 -1.72 -15.67 -4.17
N SER A 12 -1.14 -14.48 -3.92
CA SER A 12 -1.47 -13.24 -4.65
C SER A 12 -1.28 -13.35 -6.16
N MET A 13 -0.19 -14.00 -6.59
CA MET A 13 0.26 -14.07 -7.97
C MET A 13 -0.70 -14.83 -8.89
N ILE A 14 -1.42 -15.82 -8.36
CA ILE A 14 -2.41 -16.60 -9.12
C ILE A 14 -3.82 -16.03 -8.90
N MET A 15 -4.11 -15.53 -7.70
CA MET A 15 -5.44 -15.05 -7.36
C MET A 15 -5.83 -13.78 -8.12
N VAL A 16 -4.94 -12.80 -8.25
CA VAL A 16 -5.25 -11.54 -8.95
C VAL A 16 -5.64 -11.77 -10.42
N PRO A 17 -4.89 -12.54 -11.24
CA PRO A 17 -5.29 -12.87 -12.62
C PRO A 17 -6.67 -13.54 -12.75
N ILE A 18 -6.97 -14.49 -11.85
CA ILE A 18 -8.25 -15.20 -11.85
C ILE A 18 -9.39 -14.24 -11.52
N ILE A 19 -9.21 -13.36 -10.54
CA ILE A 19 -10.22 -12.36 -10.18
C ILE A 19 -10.43 -11.40 -11.35
N ILE A 20 -9.37 -10.90 -11.99
CA ILE A 20 -9.48 -10.02 -13.15
C ILE A 20 -10.23 -10.70 -14.29
N PHE A 21 -9.97 -11.99 -14.53
CA PHE A 21 -10.72 -12.78 -15.51
C PHE A 21 -12.22 -12.85 -15.16
N ILE A 22 -12.56 -13.23 -13.92
CA ILE A 22 -13.95 -13.34 -13.45
C ILE A 22 -14.66 -11.99 -13.50
N VAL A 23 -14.00 -10.93 -13.06
CA VAL A 23 -14.51 -9.55 -13.09
C VAL A 23 -14.77 -9.11 -14.54
N GLY A 24 -13.87 -9.43 -15.46
CA GLY A 24 -14.07 -9.20 -16.89
C GLY A 24 -15.31 -9.90 -17.45
N LEU A 25 -15.56 -11.15 -17.04
CA LEU A 25 -16.77 -11.88 -17.42
C LEU A 25 -18.04 -11.25 -16.85
N ILE A 26 -18.03 -10.87 -15.57
CA ILE A 26 -19.16 -10.22 -14.90
C ILE A 26 -19.52 -8.92 -15.63
N PHE A 27 -18.53 -8.13 -16.03
CA PHE A 27 -18.72 -6.90 -16.79
C PHE A 27 -18.91 -7.10 -18.29
N ARG A 28 -19.11 -8.34 -18.75
CA ARG A 28 -19.41 -8.69 -20.14
C ARG A 28 -18.33 -8.23 -21.15
N ASN A 29 -17.06 -8.18 -20.74
CA ASN A 29 -15.93 -7.92 -21.65
C ASN A 29 -15.71 -9.07 -22.67
N GLY A 30 -16.37 -10.22 -22.46
CA GLY A 30 -16.28 -11.40 -23.32
C GLY A 30 -15.14 -12.33 -22.89
N LEU A 31 -15.30 -13.64 -23.16
CA LEU A 31 -14.42 -14.69 -22.63
C LEU A 31 -12.96 -14.49 -23.04
N ALA A 32 -12.70 -14.32 -24.34
CA ALA A 32 -11.34 -14.19 -24.87
C ALA A 32 -10.63 -12.92 -24.37
N LYS A 33 -11.33 -11.77 -24.36
CA LYS A 33 -10.75 -10.51 -23.86
C LYS A 33 -10.49 -10.55 -22.36
N SER A 34 -11.43 -11.11 -21.60
CA SER A 34 -11.27 -11.25 -20.14
C SER A 34 -10.12 -12.18 -19.80
N LEU A 35 -9.97 -13.30 -20.53
CA LEU A 35 -8.87 -14.24 -20.32
C LEU A 35 -7.53 -13.59 -20.66
N ARG A 36 -7.45 -12.88 -21.79
CA ARG A 36 -6.27 -12.12 -22.17
C ARG A 36 -5.90 -11.08 -21.12
N SER A 37 -6.87 -10.29 -20.64
CA SER A 37 -6.67 -9.32 -19.55
C SER A 37 -6.14 -9.96 -18.28
N GLY A 38 -6.75 -11.06 -17.83
CA GLY A 38 -6.29 -11.80 -16.65
C GLY A 38 -4.85 -12.30 -16.81
N ILE A 39 -4.52 -12.95 -17.93
CA ILE A 39 -3.17 -13.44 -18.23
C ILE A 39 -2.17 -12.28 -18.30
N THR A 40 -2.48 -11.20 -19.02
CA THR A 40 -1.60 -10.03 -19.14
C THR A 40 -1.32 -9.39 -17.78
N VAL A 41 -2.34 -9.23 -16.92
CA VAL A 41 -2.15 -8.76 -15.55
C VAL A 41 -1.26 -9.72 -14.76
N GLY A 42 -1.47 -11.03 -14.88
CA GLY A 42 -0.63 -12.04 -14.22
C GLY A 42 0.83 -11.99 -14.63
N VAL A 43 1.10 -11.92 -15.94
CA VAL A 43 2.47 -11.74 -16.47
C VAL A 43 3.09 -10.44 -15.94
N GLY A 44 2.31 -9.35 -15.90
CA GLY A 44 2.75 -8.09 -15.32
C GLY A 44 3.12 -8.20 -13.84
N PHE A 45 2.32 -8.90 -13.03
CA PHE A 45 2.64 -9.16 -11.61
C PHE A 45 3.83 -10.10 -11.44
N ILE A 46 3.98 -11.13 -12.27
CA ILE A 46 5.18 -12.00 -12.27
C ILE A 46 6.42 -11.15 -12.53
N GLY A 47 6.41 -10.35 -13.60
CA GLY A 47 7.50 -9.44 -13.93
C GLY A 47 7.78 -8.43 -12.83
N LEU A 48 6.75 -7.86 -12.23
CA LEU A 48 6.88 -6.94 -11.11
C LEU A 48 7.55 -7.60 -9.90
N ASN A 49 7.12 -8.80 -9.52
CA ASN A 49 7.73 -9.54 -8.40
C ASN A 49 9.18 -9.93 -8.72
N LEU A 50 9.52 -10.33 -9.94
CA LEU A 50 10.93 -10.57 -10.33
C LEU A 50 11.81 -9.32 -10.11
N VAL A 51 11.30 -8.14 -10.43
CA VAL A 51 12.03 -6.89 -10.21
C VAL A 51 12.11 -6.54 -8.71
N LEU A 52 11.06 -6.78 -7.94
CA LEU A 52 11.08 -6.63 -6.48
C LEU A 52 12.04 -7.64 -5.83
N ASP A 53 12.11 -8.87 -6.31
CA ASP A 53 13.04 -9.90 -5.84
C ASP A 53 14.49 -9.50 -6.10
N LEU A 54 14.78 -8.85 -7.24
CA LEU A 54 16.08 -8.23 -7.47
C LEU A 54 16.37 -7.14 -6.42
N LEU A 55 15.39 -6.29 -6.13
CA LEU A 55 15.54 -5.28 -5.07
C LEU A 55 15.88 -5.96 -3.74
N PHE A 56 15.10 -6.96 -3.31
CA PHE A 56 15.36 -7.71 -2.07
C PHE A 56 16.73 -8.38 -2.06
N LYS A 57 17.15 -8.98 -3.17
CA LYS A 57 18.44 -9.66 -3.31
C LYS A 57 19.64 -8.73 -3.06
N TYR A 58 19.59 -7.50 -3.55
CA TYR A 58 20.71 -6.56 -3.44
C TYR A 58 20.61 -5.65 -2.21
N VAL A 59 19.40 -5.22 -1.85
CA VAL A 59 19.14 -4.32 -0.73
C VAL A 59 19.08 -5.04 0.62
N GLY A 60 18.59 -6.28 0.65
CA GLY A 60 18.46 -7.07 1.87
C GLY A 60 19.80 -7.28 2.60
N PRO A 61 20.84 -7.86 1.95
CA PRO A 61 22.15 -8.03 2.57
C PRO A 61 22.81 -6.72 3.00
N ALA A 62 22.59 -5.65 2.22
CA ALA A 62 23.08 -4.31 2.55
C ALA A 62 22.40 -3.76 3.82
N THR A 63 21.10 -4.02 4.00
CA THR A 63 20.36 -3.73 5.23
C THR A 63 20.96 -4.45 6.44
N ASP A 64 21.24 -5.75 6.32
CA ASP A 64 21.84 -6.54 7.41
C ASP A 64 23.19 -6.00 7.86
N ILE A 65 24.01 -5.54 6.90
CA ILE A 65 25.30 -4.91 7.18
C ILE A 65 25.12 -3.60 7.94
N LEU A 66 24.18 -2.76 7.52
CA LEU A 66 23.93 -1.49 8.20
C LEU A 66 23.43 -1.69 9.62
N VAL A 67 22.50 -2.62 9.83
CA VAL A 67 22.02 -2.98 11.17
C VAL A 67 23.19 -3.35 12.10
N LYS A 68 24.13 -4.17 11.62
CA LYS A 68 25.35 -4.53 12.36
C LYS A 68 26.26 -3.33 12.61
N LYS A 69 26.48 -2.46 11.61
CA LYS A 69 27.31 -1.26 11.74
C LYS A 69 26.76 -0.26 12.75
N PHE A 70 25.44 -0.05 12.78
CA PHE A 70 24.80 0.82 13.75
C PHE A 70 24.72 0.20 15.16
N ASN A 71 25.18 -1.05 15.32
CA ASN A 71 25.17 -1.81 16.57
C ASN A 71 23.79 -1.79 17.27
N LEU A 72 22.73 -1.85 16.46
CA LEU A 72 21.36 -1.79 16.95
C LEU A 72 20.97 -3.17 17.49
N SER A 73 20.70 -3.24 18.79
CA SER A 73 20.10 -4.40 19.42
C SER A 73 18.74 -3.99 19.99
N PHE A 74 17.68 -4.45 19.35
CA PHE A 74 16.33 -4.26 19.83
C PHE A 74 15.68 -5.59 20.21
N SER A 75 14.68 -5.54 21.07
CA SER A 75 13.99 -6.71 21.59
C SER A 75 12.99 -7.35 20.61
N VAL A 76 12.59 -6.63 19.55
CA VAL A 76 11.61 -7.09 18.57
C VAL A 76 12.21 -7.07 17.17
N ILE A 77 12.04 -8.16 16.43
CA ILE A 77 12.51 -8.28 15.04
C ILE A 77 11.36 -8.04 14.06
N ASP A 78 11.59 -7.20 13.06
CA ASP A 78 10.72 -7.07 11.88
C ASP A 78 10.85 -8.32 10.99
N ALA A 79 9.84 -9.19 11.06
CA ALA A 79 9.72 -10.43 10.27
C ALA A 79 9.09 -10.20 8.89
N GLY A 80 8.68 -8.97 8.59
CA GLY A 80 8.18 -8.57 7.28
C GLY A 80 6.68 -8.79 7.07
N TRP A 81 6.15 -8.14 6.04
CA TRP A 81 4.75 -8.21 5.65
C TRP A 81 4.25 -9.62 5.31
N PRO A 82 5.05 -10.56 4.74
CA PRO A 82 4.56 -11.91 4.50
C PRO A 82 4.26 -12.64 5.81
N ALA A 83 5.06 -12.42 6.86
CA ALA A 83 4.83 -12.98 8.18
C ALA A 83 3.54 -12.41 8.80
N ALA A 84 3.36 -11.09 8.73
CA ALA A 84 2.13 -10.45 9.22
C ALA A 84 0.88 -10.94 8.48
N ALA A 85 0.96 -11.10 7.15
CA ALA A 85 -0.13 -11.64 6.34
C ALA A 85 -0.46 -13.10 6.69
N ALA A 86 0.57 -13.94 6.85
CA ALA A 86 0.41 -15.34 7.25
C ALA A 86 -0.28 -15.46 8.60
N VAL A 87 0.14 -14.68 9.60
CA VAL A 87 -0.49 -14.64 10.92
C VAL A 87 -1.94 -14.15 10.81
N ALA A 88 -2.19 -13.08 10.04
CA ALA A 88 -3.54 -12.52 9.87
C ALA A 88 -4.52 -13.49 9.21
N PHE A 89 -4.09 -14.25 8.21
CA PHE A 89 -4.92 -15.26 7.55
C PHE A 89 -5.05 -16.55 8.36
N GLY A 90 -4.06 -16.88 9.20
CA GLY A 90 -4.08 -18.06 10.06
C GLY A 90 -5.12 -18.00 11.19
N THR A 91 -5.75 -16.85 11.43
CA THR A 91 -6.71 -16.69 12.52
C THR A 91 -8.15 -17.02 12.13
N LYS A 92 -9.03 -17.14 13.13
CA LYS A 92 -10.48 -17.31 12.93
C LYS A 92 -11.11 -16.15 12.15
N ILE A 93 -10.61 -14.91 12.34
CA ILE A 93 -11.03 -13.75 11.55
C ILE A 93 -10.55 -13.92 10.11
N GLY A 94 -9.28 -14.29 9.92
CA GLY A 94 -8.68 -14.54 8.61
C GLY A 94 -9.45 -15.55 7.77
N ALA A 95 -9.92 -16.64 8.38
CA ALA A 95 -10.67 -17.69 7.69
C ALA A 95 -11.97 -17.21 7.00
N LEU A 96 -12.60 -16.14 7.51
CA LEU A 96 -13.86 -15.62 6.98
C LEU A 96 -13.74 -14.20 6.41
N ILE A 97 -12.54 -13.61 6.42
CA ILE A 97 -12.35 -12.19 6.06
C ILE A 97 -12.71 -11.91 4.60
N ILE A 98 -12.38 -12.83 3.68
CA ILE A 98 -12.61 -12.65 2.25
C ILE A 98 -14.11 -12.49 1.95
N PRO A 99 -14.98 -13.48 2.25
CA PRO A 99 -16.40 -13.34 1.98
C PRO A 99 -17.02 -12.18 2.76
N PHE A 100 -16.56 -11.93 3.99
CA PHE A 100 -17.07 -10.83 4.81
C PHE A 100 -16.81 -9.45 4.18
N ILE A 101 -15.57 -9.17 3.77
CA ILE A 101 -15.20 -7.86 3.21
C ILE A 101 -15.79 -7.67 1.80
N LEU A 102 -15.97 -8.75 1.03
CA LEU A 102 -16.74 -8.68 -0.23
C LEU A 102 -18.18 -8.21 0.00
N ILE A 103 -18.85 -8.76 1.02
CA ILE A 103 -20.20 -8.31 1.41
C ILE A 103 -20.18 -6.83 1.83
N VAL A 104 -19.23 -6.42 2.66
CA VAL A 104 -19.06 -5.01 3.07
C VAL A 104 -18.90 -4.11 1.84
N ASN A 105 -18.06 -4.49 0.88
CA ASN A 105 -17.85 -3.70 -0.33
C ASN A 105 -19.13 -3.59 -1.17
N VAL A 106 -19.85 -4.69 -1.38
CA VAL A 106 -21.16 -4.69 -2.08
C VAL A 106 -22.18 -3.79 -1.39
N VAL A 107 -22.29 -3.86 -0.05
CA VAL A 107 -23.20 -2.99 0.72
C VAL A 107 -22.84 -1.51 0.52
N LEU A 108 -21.56 -1.15 0.58
CA LEU A 108 -21.10 0.22 0.37
C LEU A 108 -21.34 0.71 -1.07
N LEU A 109 -21.22 -0.17 -2.07
CA LEU A 109 -21.52 0.14 -3.46
C LEU A 109 -23.03 0.37 -3.68
N VAL A 110 -23.89 -0.51 -3.16
CA VAL A 110 -25.35 -0.39 -3.29
C VAL A 110 -25.88 0.86 -2.59
N THR A 111 -25.31 1.20 -1.42
CA THR A 111 -25.64 2.43 -0.69
C THR A 111 -24.98 3.68 -1.29
N LYS A 112 -24.16 3.52 -2.35
CA LYS A 112 -23.38 4.57 -3.00
C LYS A 112 -22.48 5.34 -2.01
N LEU A 113 -22.01 4.66 -0.96
CA LEU A 113 -21.04 5.20 0.00
C LEU A 113 -19.61 5.02 -0.51
N THR A 114 -19.38 4.16 -1.51
CA THR A 114 -18.12 4.10 -2.25
C THR A 114 -18.36 3.88 -3.74
N LYS A 115 -17.36 4.22 -4.56
CA LYS A 115 -17.31 3.97 -6.01
C LYS A 115 -16.33 2.86 -6.37
N THR A 116 -15.46 2.47 -5.43
CA THR A 116 -14.45 1.43 -5.62
C THR A 116 -15.01 0.02 -5.46
N VAL A 117 -14.90 -0.78 -6.53
CA VAL A 117 -15.04 -2.25 -6.50
C VAL A 117 -13.67 -2.83 -6.18
N ASN A 118 -13.48 -3.34 -4.97
CA ASN A 118 -12.18 -3.82 -4.52
C ASN A 118 -11.94 -5.26 -4.95
N VAL A 119 -11.11 -5.43 -5.98
CA VAL A 119 -10.76 -6.73 -6.57
C VAL A 119 -9.41 -7.25 -6.07
N ASP A 120 -8.74 -6.50 -5.19
CA ASP A 120 -7.47 -6.86 -4.54
C ASP A 120 -7.72 -7.71 -3.29
N ILE A 121 -8.24 -8.92 -3.52
CA ILE A 121 -8.65 -9.84 -2.44
C ILE A 121 -7.45 -10.29 -1.59
N TRP A 122 -6.24 -10.32 -2.16
CA TRP A 122 -5.05 -10.76 -1.42
C TRP A 122 -4.77 -9.81 -0.25
N ASN A 123 -4.86 -8.52 -0.51
CA ASN A 123 -4.61 -7.49 0.50
C ASN A 123 -5.71 -7.38 1.56
N TYR A 124 -6.72 -8.26 1.53
CA TYR A 124 -7.68 -8.34 2.63
C TYR A 124 -7.03 -8.87 3.92
N TRP A 125 -5.82 -9.42 3.84
CA TRP A 125 -5.00 -9.74 5.01
C TRP A 125 -4.83 -8.52 5.94
N HIS A 126 -4.79 -7.29 5.42
CA HIS A 126 -4.70 -6.09 6.27
C HIS A 126 -5.96 -5.86 7.11
N TYR A 127 -7.14 -6.13 6.53
CA TYR A 127 -8.41 -6.05 7.26
C TYR A 127 -8.53 -7.21 8.25
N ALA A 128 -8.06 -8.40 7.86
CA ALA A 128 -7.94 -9.56 8.74
C ALA A 128 -7.01 -9.28 9.92
N PHE A 129 -5.90 -8.60 9.66
CA PHE A 129 -4.92 -8.18 10.67
C PHE A 129 -5.58 -7.26 11.70
N THR A 130 -6.31 -6.26 11.24
CA THR A 130 -7.02 -5.31 12.13
C THR A 130 -8.11 -6.01 12.95
N GLY A 131 -8.88 -6.90 12.32
CA GLY A 131 -9.90 -7.67 13.02
C GLY A 131 -9.30 -8.67 14.01
N THR A 132 -8.17 -9.29 13.67
CA THR A 132 -7.41 -10.17 14.57
C THR A 132 -6.92 -9.39 15.78
N LEU A 133 -6.26 -8.25 15.56
CA LEU A 133 -5.80 -7.35 16.61
C LEU A 133 -6.92 -7.00 17.60
N VAL A 134 -8.09 -6.58 17.10
CA VAL A 134 -9.22 -6.22 17.96
C VAL A 134 -9.83 -7.45 18.64
N SER A 135 -9.93 -8.59 17.95
CA SER A 135 -10.43 -9.83 18.55
C SER A 135 -9.53 -10.30 19.69
N THR A 136 -8.20 -10.19 19.55
CA THR A 136 -7.24 -10.57 20.58
C THR A 136 -7.33 -9.62 21.79
N ILE A 137 -7.42 -8.31 21.56
CA ILE A 137 -7.58 -7.31 22.64
C ILE A 137 -8.89 -7.50 23.42
N THR A 138 -9.98 -7.77 22.71
CA THR A 138 -11.33 -7.76 23.31
C THR A 138 -11.84 -9.14 23.71
N GLY A 139 -11.22 -10.21 23.22
CA GLY A 139 -11.69 -11.60 23.36
C GLY A 139 -12.91 -11.95 22.48
N SER A 140 -13.31 -11.08 21.55
CA SER A 140 -14.56 -11.23 20.79
C SER A 140 -14.37 -11.12 19.29
N LEU A 141 -14.70 -12.20 18.57
CA LEU A 141 -14.70 -12.23 17.10
C LEU A 141 -15.63 -11.18 16.48
N THR A 142 -16.78 -10.91 17.11
CA THR A 142 -17.74 -9.90 16.64
C THR A 142 -17.12 -8.50 16.55
N TYR A 143 -16.38 -8.09 17.58
CA TYR A 143 -15.66 -6.82 17.57
C TYR A 143 -14.53 -6.83 16.54
N GLY A 144 -13.86 -7.97 16.34
CA GLY A 144 -12.90 -8.15 15.25
C GLY A 144 -13.51 -7.90 13.86
N PHE A 145 -14.68 -8.47 13.56
CA PHE A 145 -15.35 -8.24 12.27
C PHE A 145 -15.85 -6.80 12.12
N ILE A 146 -16.36 -6.17 13.19
CA ILE A 146 -16.74 -4.74 13.16
C ILE A 146 -15.52 -3.88 12.83
N ALA A 147 -14.37 -4.14 13.46
CA ALA A 147 -13.13 -3.42 13.20
C ALA A 147 -12.61 -3.63 11.77
N ALA A 148 -12.68 -4.85 11.25
CA ALA A 148 -12.31 -5.17 9.87
C ALA A 148 -13.21 -4.44 8.85
N ALA A 149 -14.53 -4.43 9.09
CA ALA A 149 -15.48 -3.71 8.25
C ALA A 149 -15.23 -2.19 8.28
N ALA A 150 -14.97 -1.63 9.47
CA ALA A 150 -14.63 -0.22 9.64
C ALA A 150 -13.37 0.15 8.85
N HIS A 151 -12.31 -0.65 8.97
CA HIS A 151 -11.06 -0.42 8.24
C HIS A 151 -11.30 -0.48 6.73
N ALA A 152 -11.96 -1.54 6.23
CA ALA A 152 -12.27 -1.66 4.81
C ALA A 152 -13.11 -0.49 4.28
N ALA A 153 -14.13 -0.07 5.02
CA ALA A 153 -14.99 1.05 4.64
C ALA A 153 -14.20 2.37 4.51
N ILE A 154 -13.31 2.66 5.49
CA ILE A 154 -12.45 3.84 5.44
C ILE A 154 -11.49 3.74 4.24
N SER A 155 -10.84 2.59 4.06
CA SER A 155 -9.87 2.39 2.96
C SER A 155 -10.52 2.55 1.58
N LEU A 156 -11.72 2.00 1.39
CA LEU A 156 -12.49 2.13 0.15
C LEU A 156 -12.83 3.60 -0.15
N LYS A 157 -13.32 4.35 0.84
CA LYS A 157 -13.63 5.77 0.66
C LYS A 157 -12.37 6.60 0.41
N ILE A 158 -11.26 6.31 1.09
CA ILE A 158 -9.99 6.97 0.80
C ILE A 158 -9.47 6.64 -0.61
N ALA A 159 -9.71 5.42 -1.10
CA ALA A 159 -9.41 5.03 -2.47
C ALA A 159 -10.20 5.87 -3.48
N ASP A 160 -11.51 6.10 -3.24
CA ASP A 160 -12.33 7.01 -4.06
C ASP A 160 -11.71 8.42 -4.10
N ILE A 161 -11.36 8.98 -2.93
CA ILE A 161 -10.86 10.35 -2.79
C ILE A 161 -9.50 10.52 -3.50
N SER A 162 -8.66 9.49 -3.50
CA SER A 162 -7.30 9.53 -4.07
C SER A 162 -7.24 9.14 -5.54
N ALA A 163 -8.26 8.46 -6.08
CA ALA A 163 -8.29 7.98 -7.46
C ALA A 163 -8.01 9.07 -8.53
N PRO A 164 -8.54 10.31 -8.43
CA PRO A 164 -8.23 11.35 -9.41
C PRO A 164 -6.73 11.69 -9.48
N LYS A 165 -6.06 11.76 -8.32
CA LYS A 165 -4.62 12.04 -8.24
C LYS A 165 -3.78 10.87 -8.77
N ILE A 166 -4.22 9.63 -8.54
CA ILE A 166 -3.58 8.44 -9.12
C ILE A 166 -3.67 8.50 -10.65
N LYS A 167 -4.85 8.83 -11.21
CA LYS A 167 -5.01 9.01 -12.65
C LYS A 167 -4.10 10.10 -13.21
N GLU A 168 -4.01 11.25 -12.53
CA GLU A 168 -3.17 12.39 -12.96
C GLU A 168 -1.68 12.03 -13.01
N VAL A 169 -1.16 11.36 -11.98
CA VAL A 169 0.28 11.14 -11.80
C VAL A 169 0.77 9.81 -12.35
N ILE A 170 -0.02 8.74 -12.21
CA ILE A 170 0.34 7.38 -12.65
C ILE A 170 -0.24 7.08 -14.03
N GLY A 171 -1.29 7.81 -14.47
CA GLY A 171 -1.86 7.65 -15.81
C GLY A 171 -2.83 6.47 -15.96
N VAL A 172 -3.36 5.93 -14.85
CA VAL A 172 -4.25 4.76 -14.88
C VAL A 172 -5.71 5.18 -14.66
N PRO A 173 -6.54 5.30 -15.73
CA PRO A 173 -7.92 5.71 -15.58
C PRO A 173 -8.79 4.61 -14.97
N GLY A 174 -9.68 4.99 -14.05
CA GLY A 174 -10.65 4.07 -13.45
C GLY A 174 -10.04 3.11 -12.43
N VAL A 175 -8.83 3.37 -11.95
CA VAL A 175 -8.17 2.59 -10.88
C VAL A 175 -8.10 3.40 -9.58
N SER A 176 -8.25 2.71 -8.46
CA SER A 176 -8.10 3.24 -7.11
C SER A 176 -7.28 2.27 -6.25
N ILE A 177 -6.70 2.73 -5.15
CA ILE A 177 -5.83 1.91 -4.28
C ILE A 177 -6.48 1.76 -2.89
N PRO A 178 -7.32 0.74 -2.67
CA PRO A 178 -7.93 0.47 -1.37
C PRO A 178 -7.03 -0.34 -0.42
N GLN A 179 -5.84 -0.76 -0.87
CA GLN A 179 -4.89 -1.49 -0.03
C GLN A 179 -4.70 -0.77 1.30
N ALA A 180 -4.97 -1.46 2.41
CA ALA A 180 -5.30 -0.81 3.66
C ALA A 180 -4.14 0.02 4.24
N PHE A 181 -2.90 -0.46 4.09
CA PHE A 181 -1.71 0.31 4.49
C PHE A 181 -1.59 1.60 3.67
N ALA A 182 -1.57 1.50 2.34
CA ALA A 182 -1.49 2.64 1.43
C ALA A 182 -2.59 3.67 1.73
N ALA A 183 -3.84 3.22 1.85
CA ALA A 183 -4.97 4.09 2.19
C ALA A 183 -4.78 4.79 3.56
N SER A 184 -4.19 4.12 4.55
CA SER A 184 -3.93 4.72 5.87
C SER A 184 -2.95 5.88 5.86
N THR A 185 -2.06 5.95 4.87
CA THR A 185 -1.06 7.02 4.74
C THR A 185 -1.62 8.28 4.06
N VAL A 186 -2.67 8.15 3.24
CA VAL A 186 -3.22 9.24 2.43
C VAL A 186 -3.65 10.45 3.27
N PRO A 187 -4.38 10.33 4.39
CA PRO A 187 -4.75 11.49 5.21
C PRO A 187 -3.53 12.27 5.72
N VAL A 188 -2.48 11.57 6.12
CA VAL A 188 -1.22 12.18 6.59
C VAL A 188 -0.56 12.92 5.44
N PHE A 189 -0.44 12.30 4.27
CA PHE A 189 0.18 12.96 3.11
C PHE A 189 -0.62 14.16 2.62
N ILE A 190 -1.96 14.11 2.65
CA ILE A 190 -2.80 15.28 2.32
C ILE A 190 -2.58 16.42 3.32
N LEU A 191 -2.47 16.10 4.62
CA LEU A 191 -2.19 17.09 5.65
C LEU A 191 -0.81 17.73 5.43
N LEU A 192 0.22 16.91 5.21
CA LEU A 192 1.58 17.36 4.94
C LEU A 192 1.65 18.21 3.67
N ASP A 193 0.95 17.82 2.60
CA ASP A 193 0.92 18.58 1.34
C ASP A 193 0.39 20.01 1.57
N LYS A 194 -0.70 20.14 2.34
CA LYS A 194 -1.27 21.44 2.74
C LYS A 194 -0.35 22.25 3.63
N LEU A 195 0.48 21.60 4.46
CA LEU A 195 1.48 22.28 5.28
C LEU A 195 2.64 22.79 4.43
N TYR A 196 3.12 21.99 3.48
CA TYR A 196 4.19 22.37 2.56
C TYR A 196 3.80 23.55 1.68
N ASP A 197 2.53 23.67 1.29
CA ASP A 197 2.02 24.83 0.53
C ASP A 197 2.10 26.16 1.30
N LYS A 198 2.34 26.11 2.61
CA LYS A 198 2.53 27.30 3.46
C LYS A 198 4.00 27.61 3.76
N ILE A 199 4.94 26.73 3.41
CA ILE A 199 6.36 26.89 3.73
C ILE A 199 7.09 27.43 2.49
N PRO A 200 7.62 28.67 2.52
CA PRO A 200 8.46 29.20 1.44
C PRO A 200 9.63 28.25 1.17
N GLY A 201 9.88 27.90 -0.09
CA GLY A 201 10.84 26.86 -0.47
C GLY A 201 10.17 25.52 -0.80
N LEU A 202 9.46 24.90 0.14
CA LEU A 202 8.73 23.64 -0.16
C LEU A 202 7.51 23.86 -1.05
N LYS A 203 6.92 25.06 -1.00
CA LYS A 203 5.83 25.47 -1.88
C LYS A 203 6.23 25.48 -3.36
N ASP A 204 7.38 26.08 -3.67
CA ASP A 204 7.75 26.45 -5.05
C ASP A 204 8.71 25.46 -5.71
N ILE A 205 9.32 24.55 -4.93
CA ILE A 205 10.19 23.50 -5.48
C ILE A 205 9.36 22.54 -6.34
N LYS A 206 9.75 22.40 -7.61
CA LYS A 206 9.31 21.32 -8.51
C LYS A 206 10.47 20.36 -8.68
N ALA A 207 10.52 19.32 -7.85
CA ALA A 207 11.57 18.29 -7.87
C ALA A 207 11.00 16.96 -8.39
N ASP A 208 10.21 16.99 -9.46
CA ASP A 208 9.75 15.78 -10.14
C ASP A 208 10.78 15.29 -11.17
N ALA A 209 10.65 14.03 -11.60
CA ALA A 209 11.59 13.42 -12.53
C ALA A 209 11.73 14.21 -13.84
N LYS A 210 10.68 14.86 -14.34
CA LYS A 210 10.72 15.65 -15.58
C LYS A 210 11.55 16.93 -15.37
N THR A 211 11.31 17.66 -14.29
CA THR A 211 12.08 18.88 -13.97
C THR A 211 13.56 18.57 -13.67
N ILE A 212 13.83 17.43 -13.03
CA ILE A 212 15.21 16.97 -12.77
C ILE A 212 15.90 16.59 -14.09
N ASN A 213 15.23 15.88 -14.99
CA ASN A 213 15.73 15.56 -16.34
C ASN A 213 16.05 16.82 -17.15
N GLU A 214 15.15 17.80 -17.17
CA GLU A 214 15.35 19.07 -17.90
C GLU A 214 16.56 19.87 -17.40
N LYS A 215 16.90 19.75 -16.11
CA LYS A 215 18.02 20.50 -15.50
C LYS A 215 19.35 19.74 -15.49
N LEU A 216 19.31 18.42 -15.32
CA LEU A 216 20.50 17.58 -15.13
C LEU A 216 20.85 16.73 -16.35
N GLY A 217 20.05 16.78 -17.43
CA GLY A 217 20.26 16.00 -18.64
C GLY A 217 20.28 14.50 -18.34
N ILE A 218 21.33 13.80 -18.82
CA ILE A 218 21.52 12.35 -18.64
C ILE A 218 21.44 11.93 -17.15
N PHE A 219 21.84 12.80 -16.21
CA PHE A 219 21.80 12.49 -14.78
C PHE A 219 20.38 12.48 -14.17
N GLY A 220 19.39 13.01 -14.87
CA GLY A 220 17.99 12.90 -14.46
C GLY A 220 17.29 11.62 -14.90
N GLU A 221 17.93 10.82 -15.75
CA GLU A 221 17.30 9.61 -16.27
C GLU A 221 17.11 8.60 -15.14
N PRO A 222 15.93 7.97 -14.99
CA PRO A 222 15.66 7.02 -13.91
C PRO A 222 16.74 5.94 -13.75
N MET A 223 17.28 5.43 -14.86
CA MET A 223 18.36 4.44 -14.85
C MET A 223 19.66 5.00 -14.24
N ILE A 224 20.03 6.22 -14.61
CA ILE A 224 21.26 6.88 -14.13
C ILE A 224 21.11 7.27 -12.66
N ILE A 225 19.93 7.75 -12.25
CA ILE A 225 19.61 7.97 -10.84
C ILE A 225 19.76 6.66 -10.06
N GLY A 226 19.20 5.55 -10.57
CA GLY A 226 19.33 4.25 -9.94
C GLY A 226 20.78 3.79 -9.81
N PHE A 227 21.57 3.99 -10.86
CA PHE A 227 23.00 3.69 -10.85
C PHE A 227 23.76 4.47 -9.77
N ILE A 228 23.55 5.78 -9.71
CA ILE A 228 24.18 6.66 -8.71
C ILE A 228 23.76 6.25 -7.29
N LEU A 229 22.47 6.03 -7.06
CA LEU A 229 21.96 5.59 -5.77
C LEU A 229 22.55 4.25 -5.36
N GLY A 230 22.71 3.30 -6.29
CA GLY A 230 23.36 2.02 -6.00
C GLY A 230 24.85 2.17 -5.66
N ILE A 231 25.59 3.07 -6.32
CA ILE A 231 26.97 3.40 -5.95
C ILE A 231 27.02 3.95 -4.52
N LEU A 232 26.23 4.99 -4.24
CA LEU A 232 26.19 5.64 -2.93
C LEU A 232 25.85 4.63 -1.83
N PHE A 233 24.87 3.75 -2.08
CA PHE A 233 24.46 2.75 -1.12
C PHE A 233 25.52 1.66 -0.92
N GLY A 234 26.16 1.19 -1.99
CA GLY A 234 27.29 0.26 -1.93
C GLY A 234 28.46 0.81 -1.10
N LEU A 235 28.75 2.11 -1.23
CA LEU A 235 29.76 2.80 -0.44
C LEU A 235 29.36 2.88 1.05
N ILE A 236 28.10 3.24 1.34
CA ILE A 236 27.58 3.32 2.72
C ILE A 236 27.71 1.97 3.44
N VAL A 237 27.49 0.85 2.75
CA VAL A 237 27.65 -0.49 3.32
C VAL A 237 29.10 -1.01 3.32
N ASN A 238 30.06 -0.24 2.79
CA ASN A 238 31.48 -0.63 2.63
C ASN A 238 31.65 -1.92 1.80
N TYR A 239 30.94 -2.05 0.68
CA TYR A 239 31.24 -3.10 -0.30
C TYR A 239 32.58 -2.84 -0.99
N ASP A 240 33.18 -3.90 -1.53
CA ASP A 240 34.30 -3.80 -2.45
C ASP A 240 33.85 -3.20 -3.78
N ILE A 241 34.81 -2.84 -4.65
CA ILE A 241 34.51 -2.19 -5.95
C ILE A 241 33.52 -3.03 -6.76
N LYS A 242 33.68 -4.36 -6.75
CA LYS A 242 32.77 -5.28 -7.44
C LYS A 242 31.36 -5.20 -6.87
N GLY A 243 31.19 -5.31 -5.55
CA GLY A 243 29.88 -5.23 -4.91
C GLY A 243 29.20 -3.86 -5.08
N ILE A 244 29.97 -2.76 -5.08
CA ILE A 244 29.45 -1.41 -5.37
C ILE A 244 28.88 -1.36 -6.79
N LEU A 245 29.61 -1.88 -7.79
CA LEU A 245 29.16 -1.87 -9.18
C LEU A 245 27.96 -2.82 -9.39
N GLU A 246 27.95 -4.00 -8.76
CA GLU A 246 26.81 -4.91 -8.80
C GLU A 246 25.54 -4.24 -8.24
N MET A 247 25.65 -3.54 -7.11
CA MET A 247 24.55 -2.75 -6.53
C MET A 247 24.09 -1.64 -7.49
N ALA A 248 25.03 -0.90 -8.09
CA ALA A 248 24.76 0.17 -9.04
C ALA A 248 23.97 -0.31 -10.25
N PHE A 249 24.43 -1.38 -10.92
CA PHE A 249 23.74 -1.94 -12.08
C PHE A 249 22.39 -2.58 -11.72
N ALA A 250 22.29 -3.22 -10.57
CA ALA A 250 21.02 -3.75 -10.09
C ALA A 250 19.98 -2.65 -9.90
N MET A 251 20.35 -1.55 -9.22
CA MET A 251 19.45 -0.42 -8.97
C MET A 251 19.06 0.31 -10.26
N ALA A 252 20.00 0.47 -11.18
CA ALA A 252 19.73 1.00 -12.53
C ALA A 252 18.71 0.12 -13.29
N GLY A 253 18.90 -1.20 -13.24
CA GLY A 253 18.00 -2.18 -13.84
C GLY A 253 16.60 -2.14 -13.24
N ILE A 254 16.48 -2.02 -11.91
CA ILE A 254 15.18 -1.89 -11.23
C ILE A 254 14.46 -0.61 -11.69
N MET A 255 15.13 0.54 -11.70
CA MET A 255 14.51 1.81 -12.12
C MET A 255 14.11 1.82 -13.60
N LEU A 256 14.69 0.95 -14.41
CA LEU A 256 14.33 0.77 -15.82
C LEU A 256 13.18 -0.24 -16.00
N LEU A 257 13.24 -1.38 -15.33
CA LEU A 257 12.33 -2.51 -15.55
C LEU A 257 11.00 -2.34 -14.83
N LEU A 258 11.00 -1.78 -13.62
CA LEU A 258 9.80 -1.69 -12.77
C LEU A 258 8.66 -0.90 -13.45
N PRO A 259 8.89 0.31 -14.01
CA PRO A 259 7.83 1.04 -14.70
C PRO A 259 7.25 0.29 -15.90
N ARG A 260 8.06 -0.54 -16.58
CA ARG A 260 7.62 -1.35 -17.72
C ARG A 260 6.72 -2.50 -17.28
N MET A 261 7.01 -3.12 -16.14
CA MET A 261 6.16 -4.19 -15.61
C MET A 261 4.80 -3.64 -15.18
N VAL A 262 4.77 -2.43 -14.58
CA VAL A 262 3.52 -1.73 -14.27
C VAL A 262 2.75 -1.39 -15.55
N LYS A 263 3.42 -0.98 -16.62
CA LYS A 263 2.76 -0.74 -17.92
C LYS A 263 2.08 -2.00 -18.47
N ILE A 264 2.70 -3.19 -18.36
CA ILE A 264 2.08 -4.46 -18.76
C ILE A 264 0.82 -4.72 -17.93
N ILE A 265 0.86 -4.48 -16.62
CA ILE A 265 -0.33 -4.59 -15.76
C ILE A 265 -1.43 -3.65 -16.27
N MET A 266 -1.10 -2.40 -16.62
CA MET A 266 -2.05 -1.44 -17.17
C MET A 266 -2.71 -1.95 -18.47
N GLU A 267 -1.93 -2.51 -19.39
CA GLU A 267 -2.45 -3.05 -20.67
C GLU A 267 -3.52 -4.12 -20.45
N GLY A 268 -3.39 -4.94 -19.40
CA GLY A 268 -4.40 -5.92 -19.03
C GLY A 268 -5.63 -5.32 -18.33
N LEU A 269 -5.45 -4.23 -17.57
CA LEU A 269 -6.51 -3.59 -16.78
C LEU A 269 -7.38 -2.61 -17.56
N VAL A 270 -6.84 -1.88 -18.53
CA VAL A 270 -7.59 -0.87 -19.29
C VAL A 270 -8.87 -1.46 -19.91
N PRO A 271 -8.85 -2.62 -20.60
CA PRO A 271 -10.06 -3.21 -21.20
C PRO A 271 -11.14 -3.56 -20.16
N ILE A 272 -10.71 -3.95 -18.95
CA ILE A 272 -11.61 -4.30 -17.84
C ILE A 272 -12.22 -3.03 -17.24
N SER A 273 -11.42 -2.00 -17.04
CA SER A 273 -11.85 -0.69 -16.54
C SER A 273 -12.87 -0.04 -17.48
N GLU A 274 -12.64 -0.14 -18.80
CA GLU A 274 -13.58 0.34 -19.82
C GLU A 274 -14.89 -0.47 -19.82
N SER A 275 -14.80 -1.80 -19.83
CA SER A 275 -15.98 -2.67 -19.81
C SER A 275 -16.81 -2.52 -18.54
N ALA A 276 -16.14 -2.38 -17.38
CA ALA A 276 -16.78 -2.11 -16.11
C ALA A 276 -17.54 -0.78 -16.16
N ARG A 277 -16.91 0.27 -16.71
CA ARG A 277 -17.55 1.57 -16.88
C ARG A 277 -18.79 1.47 -17.77
N GLU A 278 -18.71 0.80 -18.92
CA GLU A 278 -19.86 0.62 -19.80
C GLU A 278 -20.99 -0.19 -19.15
N PHE A 279 -20.67 -1.32 -18.53
CA PHE A 279 -21.65 -2.17 -17.85
C PHE A 279 -22.38 -1.41 -16.74
N LEU A 280 -21.62 -0.68 -15.93
CA LEU A 280 -22.16 0.06 -14.80
C LEU A 280 -22.90 1.31 -15.24
N GLN A 281 -22.47 2.02 -16.29
CA GLN A 281 -23.24 3.13 -16.86
C GLN A 281 -24.62 2.67 -17.39
N ARG A 282 -24.70 1.48 -17.99
CA ARG A 282 -25.98 0.90 -18.44
C ARG A 282 -26.92 0.54 -17.28
N ARG A 283 -26.38 0.11 -16.13
CA ARG A 283 -27.17 -0.39 -15.00
C ARG A 283 -27.42 0.66 -13.90
N PHE A 284 -26.51 1.61 -13.77
CA PHE A 284 -26.49 2.69 -12.79
C PHE A 284 -26.15 3.99 -13.50
N SER A 285 -27.06 4.44 -14.38
CA SER A 285 -26.94 5.68 -15.15
C SER A 285 -26.42 6.83 -14.27
N GLY A 286 -25.30 7.44 -14.68
CA GLY A 286 -24.70 8.60 -13.99
C GLY A 286 -23.75 8.29 -12.82
N SER A 287 -23.39 7.02 -12.56
CA SER A 287 -22.43 6.68 -11.48
C SER A 287 -21.05 6.33 -12.04
N GLU A 288 -20.00 7.03 -11.59
CA GLU A 288 -18.60 6.67 -11.85
C GLU A 288 -18.14 5.57 -10.88
N PHE A 289 -17.33 4.62 -11.38
CA PHE A 289 -16.79 3.53 -10.58
C PHE A 289 -15.28 3.37 -10.80
N TYR A 290 -14.61 2.84 -9.79
CA TYR A 290 -13.18 2.51 -9.82
C TYR A 290 -12.96 1.01 -9.57
N ILE A 291 -11.93 0.46 -10.20
CA ILE A 291 -11.40 -0.86 -9.88
C ILE A 291 -10.31 -0.68 -8.82
N GLY A 292 -10.51 -1.28 -7.66
CA GLY A 292 -9.60 -1.22 -6.52
C GLY A 292 -8.50 -2.26 -6.64
N LEU A 293 -7.24 -1.81 -6.65
CA LEU A 293 -6.06 -2.64 -6.90
C LEU A 293 -4.93 -2.40 -5.88
N ASP A 294 -3.91 -3.25 -5.97
CA ASP A 294 -2.71 -3.20 -5.14
C ASP A 294 -1.90 -1.90 -5.37
N SER A 295 -1.31 -1.37 -4.29
CA SER A 295 -0.48 -0.16 -4.32
C SER A 295 0.82 -0.31 -5.10
N ALA A 296 1.25 -1.52 -5.43
CA ALA A 296 2.40 -1.79 -6.26
C ALA A 296 2.35 -1.07 -7.62
N ILE A 297 1.15 -0.76 -8.11
CA ILE A 297 0.93 0.08 -9.29
C ILE A 297 1.56 1.48 -9.11
N THR A 298 1.44 2.07 -7.91
CA THR A 298 1.98 3.41 -7.59
C THR A 298 3.47 3.37 -7.22
N VAL A 299 3.97 2.21 -6.75
CA VAL A 299 5.41 1.94 -6.57
C VAL A 299 6.15 2.01 -7.92
N GLY A 300 5.45 1.72 -9.02
CA GLY A 300 5.86 1.93 -10.41
C GLY A 300 6.58 3.23 -10.73
N HIS A 301 6.28 4.30 -9.98
CA HIS A 301 6.79 5.62 -10.29
C HIS A 301 8.26 5.77 -9.85
N PRO A 302 9.18 6.23 -10.74
CA PRO A 302 10.61 6.34 -10.43
C PRO A 302 10.95 7.11 -9.15
N THR A 303 10.26 8.23 -8.89
CA THR A 303 10.42 9.00 -7.65
C THR A 303 10.12 8.18 -6.40
N THR A 304 9.10 7.32 -6.42
CA THR A 304 8.73 6.47 -5.28
C THR A 304 9.88 5.53 -4.92
N ILE A 305 10.48 4.90 -5.94
CA ILE A 305 11.59 3.95 -5.77
C ILE A 305 12.83 4.68 -5.23
N ALA A 306 13.19 5.80 -5.86
CA ALA A 306 14.35 6.59 -5.46
C ALA A 306 14.25 7.04 -3.99
N VAL A 307 13.08 7.56 -3.58
CA VAL A 307 12.83 7.92 -2.19
C VAL A 307 12.83 6.68 -1.29
N GLY A 308 12.22 5.57 -1.70
CA GLY A 308 12.24 4.32 -0.94
C GLY A 308 13.66 3.87 -0.61
N ILE A 309 14.57 3.86 -1.58
CA ILE A 309 15.97 3.49 -1.37
C ILE A 309 16.64 4.43 -0.36
N LEU A 310 16.45 5.74 -0.49
CA LEU A 310 17.03 6.72 0.43
C LEU A 310 16.45 6.66 1.84
N LEU A 311 15.20 6.19 1.98
CA LEU A 311 14.59 6.01 3.29
C LEU A 311 15.24 4.86 4.07
N ILE A 312 15.90 3.90 3.43
CA ILE A 312 16.55 2.78 4.14
C ILE A 312 17.53 3.26 5.21
N PRO A 313 18.59 4.03 4.89
CA PRO A 313 19.51 4.52 5.92
C PRO A 313 18.82 5.49 6.89
N ILE A 314 17.85 6.28 6.42
CA ILE A 314 17.09 7.21 7.27
C ILE A 314 16.28 6.45 8.32
N VAL A 315 15.63 5.35 7.95
CA VAL A 315 14.83 4.51 8.84
C VAL A 315 15.70 3.87 9.92
N LEU A 316 16.92 3.46 9.59
CA LEU A 316 17.86 2.93 10.59
C LEU A 316 18.30 4.00 11.59
N ILE A 317 18.54 5.22 11.12
CA ILE A 317 18.80 6.37 12.00
C ILE A 317 17.57 6.67 12.86
N LEU A 318 16.37 6.70 12.26
CA LEU A 318 15.13 6.91 13.01
C LEU A 318 14.92 5.83 14.06
N ALA A 319 15.16 4.56 13.72
CA ALA A 319 15.01 3.44 14.65
C ALA A 319 15.92 3.60 15.87
N SER A 320 17.13 4.16 15.71
CA SER A 320 18.09 4.36 16.80
C SER A 320 17.77 5.55 17.70
N ILE A 321 17.18 6.62 17.15
CA ILE A 321 16.91 7.85 17.90
C ILE A 321 15.47 7.97 18.42
N LEU A 322 14.51 7.25 17.83
CA LEU A 322 13.11 7.40 18.19
C LEU A 322 12.83 6.81 19.57
N PRO A 323 12.27 7.61 20.50
CA PRO A 323 11.91 7.10 21.81
C PRO A 323 10.78 6.07 21.68
N ASN A 324 10.84 5.00 22.48
CA ASN A 324 9.88 3.89 22.47
C ASN A 324 9.87 3.01 21.20
N ASN A 325 10.83 3.19 20.29
CA ASN A 325 11.05 2.19 19.25
C ASN A 325 11.72 0.95 19.86
N THR A 326 11.06 -0.20 19.74
CA THR A 326 11.60 -1.52 20.13
C THR A 326 11.76 -2.43 18.93
N THR A 327 11.39 -1.98 17.74
CA THR A 327 11.48 -2.74 16.50
C THR A 327 12.83 -2.50 15.84
N LEU A 328 13.53 -3.59 15.56
CA LEU A 328 14.65 -3.60 14.62
C LEU A 328 14.10 -3.72 13.19
N PRO A 329 14.21 -2.69 12.34
CA PRO A 329 13.82 -2.77 10.93
C PRO A 329 14.72 -3.77 10.21
N LEU A 330 14.12 -4.75 9.52
CA LEU A 330 14.89 -5.80 8.86
C LEU A 330 14.21 -6.23 7.55
N ALA A 331 13.22 -7.12 7.63
CA ALA A 331 12.60 -7.71 6.45
C ALA A 331 11.79 -6.70 5.61
N ASP A 332 11.03 -5.81 6.24
CA ASP A 332 10.25 -4.79 5.54
C ASP A 332 11.09 -3.58 5.10
N LEU A 333 12.35 -3.47 5.53
CA LEU A 333 13.20 -2.34 5.17
C LEU A 333 13.50 -2.28 3.67
N ALA A 334 13.59 -3.44 3.02
CA ALA A 334 13.70 -3.49 1.56
C ALA A 334 12.38 -3.13 0.85
N SER A 335 11.25 -3.03 1.57
CA SER A 335 9.95 -2.62 1.03
C SER A 335 9.63 -1.14 1.28
N THR A 336 10.59 -0.29 1.66
CA THR A 336 10.41 1.15 1.96
C THR A 336 9.62 1.93 0.91
N ALA A 337 9.73 1.56 -0.37
CA ALA A 337 8.96 2.18 -1.46
C ALA A 337 7.43 2.01 -1.30
N PHE A 338 6.97 0.90 -0.73
CA PHE A 338 5.54 0.67 -0.44
C PHE A 338 5.04 1.61 0.66
N PHE A 339 5.88 1.98 1.62
CA PHE A 339 5.49 2.87 2.72
C PHE A 339 5.23 4.32 2.28
N VAL A 340 5.73 4.70 1.09
CA VAL A 340 5.58 6.04 0.51
C VAL A 340 4.84 6.06 -0.82
N CYS A 341 4.30 4.93 -1.25
CA CYS A 341 3.71 4.76 -2.57
C CYS A 341 2.60 5.79 -2.88
N MET A 342 1.79 6.14 -1.87
CA MET A 342 0.74 7.14 -1.99
C MET A 342 1.22 8.58 -1.82
N ALA A 343 2.42 8.82 -1.27
CA ALA A 343 2.98 10.17 -1.19
C ALA A 343 3.22 10.73 -2.60
N THR A 344 3.60 9.87 -3.54
CA THR A 344 3.87 10.25 -4.94
C THR A 344 2.67 10.87 -5.66
N PRO A 345 1.50 10.21 -5.77
CA PRO A 345 0.33 10.84 -6.36
C PRO A 345 -0.19 12.03 -5.54
N ILE A 346 -0.02 12.03 -4.21
CA ILE A 346 -0.49 13.14 -3.38
C ILE A 346 0.34 14.41 -3.57
N HIS A 347 1.67 14.30 -3.58
CA HIS A 347 2.65 15.38 -3.77
C HIS A 347 3.06 15.58 -5.23
N LYS A 348 2.32 14.99 -6.18
CA LYS A 348 2.52 15.16 -7.64
C LYS A 348 3.93 14.82 -8.12
N GLY A 349 4.51 13.74 -7.58
CA GLY A 349 5.84 13.28 -7.98
C GLY A 349 7.01 14.12 -7.46
N ASN A 350 6.78 15.09 -6.57
CA ASN A 350 7.82 15.94 -6.01
C ASN A 350 8.73 15.17 -5.04
N PHE A 351 9.96 14.90 -5.46
CA PHE A 351 10.93 14.10 -4.72
C PHE A 351 11.15 14.58 -3.28
N LEU A 352 11.37 15.88 -3.05
CA LEU A 352 11.68 16.40 -1.72
C LEU A 352 10.49 16.29 -0.77
N ARG A 353 9.29 16.64 -1.24
CA ARG A 353 8.06 16.48 -0.44
C ARG A 353 7.81 15.01 -0.08
N ILE A 354 8.03 14.10 -1.03
CA ILE A 354 7.87 12.65 -0.83
C ILE A 354 8.91 12.14 0.17
N LEU A 355 10.16 12.58 0.10
CA LEU A 355 11.22 12.19 1.05
C LEU A 355 10.92 12.64 2.48
N ILE A 356 10.50 13.90 2.66
CA ILE A 356 10.15 14.44 3.99
C ILE A 356 8.92 13.70 4.53
N SER A 357 7.86 13.58 3.72
CA SER A 357 6.65 12.85 4.11
C SER A 357 6.93 11.39 4.43
N GLY A 358 7.81 10.75 3.67
CA GLY A 358 8.26 9.39 3.90
C GLY A 358 9.01 9.23 5.21
N THR A 359 9.91 10.16 5.53
CA THR A 359 10.65 10.18 6.79
C THR A 359 9.69 10.26 7.98
N ILE A 360 8.71 11.17 7.91
CA ILE A 360 7.67 11.31 8.96
C ILE A 360 6.82 10.04 9.06
N MET A 361 6.39 9.49 7.93
CA MET A 361 5.57 8.28 7.91
C MET A 361 6.32 7.08 8.48
N MET A 362 7.60 6.94 8.17
CA MET A 362 8.43 5.86 8.71
C MET A 362 8.61 5.98 10.22
N ALA A 363 8.74 7.20 10.76
CA ALA A 363 8.76 7.39 12.21
C ALA A 363 7.45 6.90 12.86
N ILE A 364 6.30 7.20 12.26
CA ILE A 364 4.99 6.70 12.71
C ILE A 364 4.96 5.17 12.63
N VAL A 365 5.41 4.58 11.51
CA VAL A 365 5.44 3.12 11.30
C VAL A 365 6.29 2.42 12.36
N LEU A 366 7.48 2.93 12.68
CA LEU A 366 8.35 2.36 13.70
C LEU A 366 7.68 2.34 15.09
N LEU A 367 7.06 3.44 15.48
CA LEU A 367 6.36 3.55 16.76
C LEU A 367 5.14 2.62 16.82
N LEU A 368 4.36 2.55 15.74
CA LEU A 368 3.17 1.69 15.68
C LEU A 368 3.53 0.20 15.62
N SER A 369 4.54 -0.18 14.84
CA SER A 369 5.04 -1.56 14.79
C SER A 369 5.59 -2.02 16.14
N SER A 370 6.27 -1.14 16.87
CA SER A 370 6.73 -1.39 18.25
C SER A 370 5.54 -1.58 19.19
N ALA A 371 4.51 -0.73 19.08
CA ALA A 371 3.30 -0.84 19.89
C ALA A 371 2.50 -2.13 19.63
N PHE A 372 2.53 -2.65 18.40
CA PHE A 372 1.84 -3.89 18.03
C PHE A 372 2.64 -5.17 18.27
N ALA A 373 3.95 -5.06 18.50
CA ALA A 373 4.83 -6.21 18.66
C ALA A 373 4.32 -7.26 19.66
N PRO A 374 3.80 -6.93 20.87
CA PRO A 374 3.32 -7.94 21.81
C PRO A 374 2.16 -8.76 21.24
N ILE A 375 1.21 -8.11 20.57
CA ILE A 375 -0.01 -8.77 20.06
C ILE A 375 0.31 -9.60 18.83
N ILE A 376 1.21 -9.12 17.96
CA ILE A 376 1.67 -9.88 16.80
C ILE A 376 2.46 -11.10 17.25
N THR A 377 3.37 -10.94 18.20
CA THR A 377 4.14 -12.04 18.79
C THR A 377 3.22 -13.11 19.38
N GLN A 378 2.21 -12.71 20.17
CA GLN A 378 1.23 -13.64 20.71
C GLN A 378 0.45 -14.36 19.61
N SER A 379 -0.06 -13.62 18.62
CA SER A 379 -0.83 -14.20 17.51
C SER A 379 0.03 -15.16 16.67
N ALA A 380 1.33 -14.88 16.53
CA ALA A 380 2.28 -15.74 15.84
C ALA A 380 2.52 -17.06 16.60
N ILE A 381 2.64 -17.01 17.93
CA ILE A 381 2.75 -18.22 18.77
C ILE A 381 1.47 -19.07 18.66
N GLU A 382 0.29 -18.44 18.77
CA GLU A 382 -1.00 -19.14 18.71
C GLU A 382 -1.28 -19.80 17.35
N THR A 383 -0.79 -19.20 16.26
CA THR A 383 -0.94 -19.73 14.89
C THR A 383 0.19 -20.69 14.50
N GLY A 384 1.19 -20.90 15.36
CA GLY A 384 2.33 -21.77 15.09
C GLY A 384 3.33 -21.22 14.07
N PHE A 385 3.39 -19.89 13.90
CA PHE A 385 4.37 -19.25 13.03
C PHE A 385 5.79 -19.44 13.57
N ALA A 386 6.72 -19.88 12.71
CA ALA A 386 8.11 -20.09 13.10
C ALA A 386 8.87 -18.77 13.18
N PHE A 387 9.46 -18.48 14.34
CA PHE A 387 10.18 -17.23 14.56
C PHE A 387 11.55 -17.26 13.84
N PRO A 388 12.04 -16.12 13.34
CA PRO A 388 13.41 -16.02 12.84
C PRO A 388 14.41 -16.47 13.91
N LYS A 389 15.51 -17.12 13.49
CA LYS A 389 16.53 -17.62 14.43
C LYS A 389 17.04 -16.50 15.34
N GLY A 390 16.95 -16.70 16.65
CA GLY A 390 17.38 -15.74 17.66
C GLY A 390 16.36 -14.66 18.03
N ALA A 391 15.18 -14.62 17.38
CA ALA A 391 14.11 -13.70 17.73
C ALA A 391 13.34 -14.21 18.97
N GLN A 392 13.17 -13.35 19.97
CA GLN A 392 12.27 -13.61 21.12
C GLN A 392 10.87 -13.01 20.92
N ALA A 393 10.78 -11.94 20.10
CA ALA A 393 9.54 -11.28 19.72
C ALA A 393 9.62 -10.82 18.26
N ILE A 394 8.47 -10.76 17.60
CA ILE A 394 8.36 -10.35 16.20
C ILE A 394 7.29 -9.28 15.99
N THR A 395 7.48 -8.50 14.94
CA THR A 395 6.50 -7.57 14.39
C THR A 395 6.69 -7.49 12.88
N ALA A 396 5.95 -6.60 12.22
CA ALA A 396 6.24 -6.19 10.85
C ALA A 396 6.07 -4.68 10.74
N LEU A 397 6.93 -4.00 9.98
CA LEU A 397 6.73 -2.56 9.73
C LEU A 397 5.39 -2.31 9.02
N SER A 398 4.98 -3.21 8.14
CA SER A 398 3.67 -3.20 7.48
C SER A 398 2.47 -3.28 8.44
N ALA A 399 2.68 -3.72 9.70
CA ALA A 399 1.68 -3.64 10.76
C ALA A 399 1.49 -2.22 11.30
N GLY A 400 2.43 -1.31 11.05
CA GLY A 400 2.41 0.10 11.45
C GLY A 400 1.35 0.95 10.74
N ASN A 401 0.15 0.40 10.60
CA ASN A 401 -1.00 1.00 9.94
C ASN A 401 -1.77 1.91 10.91
N ILE A 402 -1.94 3.17 10.52
CA ILE A 402 -2.58 4.21 11.34
C ILE A 402 -4.04 3.88 11.63
N PHE A 403 -4.78 3.42 10.62
CA PHE A 403 -6.20 3.07 10.78
C PHE A 403 -6.37 1.88 11.71
N ALA A 404 -5.55 0.84 11.54
CA ALA A 404 -5.55 -0.32 12.44
C ALA A 404 -5.29 0.11 13.89
N TRP A 405 -4.36 1.04 14.12
CA TRP A 405 -4.07 1.56 15.46
C TRP A 405 -5.23 2.34 16.06
N ILE A 406 -5.76 3.34 15.35
CA ILE A 406 -6.89 4.15 15.83
C ILE A 406 -8.11 3.25 16.13
N ILE A 407 -8.45 2.36 15.19
CA ILE A 407 -9.57 1.42 15.36
C ILE A 407 -9.32 0.53 16.58
N SER A 408 -8.13 -0.03 16.75
CA SER A 408 -7.82 -0.92 17.88
C SER A 408 -7.94 -0.21 19.23
N LYS A 409 -7.49 1.05 19.32
CA LYS A 409 -7.58 1.85 20.54
C LYS A 409 -9.02 2.18 20.89
N ILE A 410 -9.83 2.59 19.92
CA ILE A 410 -11.26 2.87 20.15
C ILE A 410 -11.98 1.57 20.57
N MET A 411 -11.74 0.47 19.85
CA MET A 411 -12.39 -0.82 20.10
C MET A 411 -12.00 -1.47 21.43
N SER A 412 -10.90 -1.04 22.07
CA SER A 412 -10.55 -1.48 23.42
C SER A 412 -11.63 -1.15 24.47
N LEU A 413 -12.47 -0.14 24.19
CA LEU A 413 -13.65 0.23 25.00
C LEU A 413 -14.87 -0.69 24.76
N ARG A 414 -14.68 -1.81 24.04
CA ARG A 414 -15.71 -2.82 23.72
C ARG A 414 -16.95 -2.18 23.10
N ILE A 415 -18.13 -2.34 23.71
CA ILE A 415 -19.39 -1.87 23.13
C ILE A 415 -19.43 -0.36 22.90
N VAL A 416 -18.88 0.43 23.82
CA VAL A 416 -18.78 1.88 23.66
C VAL A 416 -17.87 2.21 22.47
N GLY A 417 -16.74 1.51 22.37
CA GLY A 417 -15.83 1.61 21.24
C GLY A 417 -16.48 1.25 19.91
N ALA A 418 -17.26 0.16 19.88
CA ALA A 418 -17.98 -0.30 18.70
C ALA A 418 -19.01 0.73 18.23
N VAL A 419 -19.77 1.33 19.15
CA VAL A 419 -20.72 2.40 18.81
C VAL A 419 -19.98 3.63 18.26
N ILE A 420 -18.90 4.06 18.92
CA ILE A 420 -18.10 5.20 18.47
C ILE A 420 -17.53 4.96 17.07
N ILE A 421 -16.92 3.79 16.81
CA ILE A 421 -16.30 3.55 15.51
C ILE A 421 -17.33 3.49 14.39
N VAL A 422 -18.49 2.87 14.63
CA VAL A 422 -19.57 2.81 13.64
C VAL A 422 -20.08 4.20 13.33
N LEU A 423 -20.32 5.04 14.34
CA LEU A 423 -20.77 6.41 14.14
C LEU A 423 -19.73 7.26 13.39
N LEU A 424 -18.44 7.16 13.76
CA LEU A 424 -17.37 7.90 13.09
C LEU A 424 -17.20 7.47 11.63
N VAL A 425 -17.24 6.17 11.35
CA VAL A 425 -17.14 5.65 9.98
C VAL A 425 -18.34 6.10 9.16
N LEU A 426 -19.57 5.95 9.67
CA LEU A 426 -20.77 6.40 8.95
C LEU A 426 -20.75 7.91 8.71
N ALA A 427 -20.36 8.70 9.72
CA ALA A 427 -20.22 10.14 9.57
C ALA A 427 -19.19 10.50 8.49
N PHE A 428 -18.00 9.87 8.52
CA PHE A 428 -16.98 10.05 7.50
C PHE A 428 -17.50 9.73 6.10
N LEU A 429 -18.12 8.55 5.91
CA LEU A 429 -18.65 8.13 4.61
C LEU A 429 -19.73 9.09 4.09
N ILE A 430 -20.66 9.52 4.94
CA ILE A 430 -21.76 10.41 4.56
C ILE A 430 -21.25 11.83 4.26
N ILE A 431 -20.35 12.37 5.09
CA ILE A 431 -19.77 13.70 4.88
C ILE A 431 -18.95 13.72 3.59
N SER A 432 -18.11 12.71 3.37
CA SER A 432 -17.33 12.59 2.15
C SER A 432 -18.22 12.46 0.92
N LYS A 433 -19.28 11.67 0.98
CA LYS A 433 -20.27 11.56 -0.10
C LYS A 433 -20.91 12.91 -0.43
N LYS A 434 -21.38 13.65 0.59
CA LYS A 434 -21.97 14.98 0.38
C LYS A 434 -20.97 15.96 -0.26
N TYR A 435 -19.70 15.88 0.11
CA TYR A 435 -18.65 16.71 -0.47
C TYR A 435 -18.37 16.35 -1.95
N GLU A 436 -18.32 15.06 -2.27
CA GLU A 436 -18.18 14.56 -3.65
C GLU A 436 -19.39 14.99 -4.51
N ASP A 437 -20.60 14.83 -4.01
CA ASP A 437 -21.84 15.21 -4.71
C ASP A 437 -21.87 16.72 -4.99
N LYS A 438 -21.46 17.55 -4.03
CA LYS A 438 -21.37 19.00 -4.22
C LYS A 438 -20.40 19.40 -5.34
N LYS A 439 -19.21 18.79 -5.36
CA LYS A 439 -18.21 19.04 -6.42
C LYS A 439 -18.70 18.62 -7.80
N LEU A 440 -19.44 17.51 -7.88
CA LEU A 440 -20.01 17.05 -9.14
C LEU A 440 -21.02 18.07 -9.69
N VAL A 441 -21.89 18.62 -8.83
CA VAL A 441 -22.83 19.67 -9.22
C VAL A 441 -22.12 20.94 -9.69
N GLU A 442 -21.11 21.42 -8.94
CA GLU A 442 -20.31 22.60 -9.32
C GLU A 442 -19.64 22.41 -10.70
N SER A 443 -19.02 21.24 -10.94
CA SER A 443 -18.36 20.94 -12.23
C SER A 443 -19.30 20.79 -13.43
N THR A 444 -20.56 20.43 -13.17
CA THR A 444 -21.59 20.28 -14.22
C THR A 444 -22.16 21.64 -14.62
N ASN A 445 -22.28 22.55 -13.65
CA ASN A 445 -22.72 23.93 -13.89
C ASN A 445 -21.67 24.75 -14.66
N GLU A 446 -20.37 24.58 -14.36
CA GLU A 446 -19.30 25.24 -15.11
C GLU A 446 -19.25 24.80 -16.58
N LYS A 447 -19.51 23.52 -16.87
CA LYS A 447 -19.56 22.99 -18.26
C LYS A 447 -20.83 23.34 -19.03
N GLY A 448 -21.85 23.90 -18.39
CA GLY A 448 -23.09 24.35 -19.02
C GLY A 448 -23.11 25.85 -19.35
N MET A 449 -22.03 26.57 -19.05
CA MET A 449 -21.86 28.01 -19.32
C MET A 449 -20.86 28.32 -20.44
N ASP A 450 -20.18 27.30 -20.97
CA ASP A 450 -19.39 27.33 -22.21
C ASP A 450 -20.20 26.69 -23.35
#